data_AF-A0A4V1MB74-F1
#
_entry.id   AF-A0A4V1MB74-F1
#
_cell.length_a   1.000
_cell.length_b   1.000
_cell.length_c   1.000
_cell.angle_alpha   90.00
_cell.angle_beta   90.00
_cell.angle_gamma   90.00
#
_symmetry.space_group_name_H-M   'P 1'
#
loop_
_entity.id
_entity.type
_entity.pdbx_description
1 polymer ?
#
loop_
_entity_poly.entity_id
_entity_poly.type
_entity_poly.pdbx_seq_one_letter_code
_entity_poly.pdbx_strand_id
1 'polypeptide(L)' 'MKLSVSERIQLVEDIWDSIAAEASETIELSQAQKDELHRRVAEHRADPSTAVPWEQVRSRLFSGKS' A
#
# COMPACT_ATOMS: atom_id res chain seq x y z
N MET A 1 -13.08 -31.07 3.86
CA MET A 1 -12.65 -30.19 4.97
C MET A 1 -12.57 -28.76 4.42
N LYS A 2 -12.92 -27.74 5.19
CA LYS A 2 -12.77 -26.33 4.80
C LYS A 2 -11.56 -25.75 5.55
N LEU A 3 -10.72 -24.98 4.86
CA LEU A 3 -9.61 -24.27 5.49
C LEU A 3 -10.13 -23.35 6.61
N SER A 4 -9.42 -23.33 7.74
CA SER A 4 -9.59 -22.34 8.79
C SER A 4 -9.33 -20.92 8.27
N VAL A 5 -9.69 -19.91 9.06
CA VAL A 5 -9.43 -18.50 8.69
C VAL A 5 -7.93 -18.27 8.50
N SER A 6 -7.10 -18.76 9.42
CA SER A 6 -5.65 -18.58 9.38
C SER A 6 -5.03 -19.23 8.14
N GLU A 7 -5.45 -20.45 7.78
CA GLU A 7 -4.96 -21.13 6.59
C GLU A 7 -5.35 -20.40 5.30
N ARG A 8 -6.52 -19.75 5.27
CA ARG A 8 -6.91 -18.91 4.12
C ARG A 8 -6.09 -17.63 4.05
N ILE A 9 -5.75 -17.02 5.18
CA ILE A 9 -4.87 -15.84 5.22
C ILE A 9 -3.48 -16.21 4.71
N GLN A 10 -2.92 -17.31 5.21
CA GLN A 10 -1.61 -17.80 4.76
C GLN A 10 -1.60 -18.09 3.26
N LEU A 11 -2.63 -18.77 2.75
CA LEU A 11 -2.73 -19.06 1.33
C LEU A 11 -2.82 -17.77 0.47
N VAL A 12 -3.50 -16.73 0.97
CA VAL A 12 -3.55 -15.43 0.28
C VAL A 12 -2.17 -14.78 0.25
N GLU A 13 -1.43 -14.81 1.35
CA GLU A 13 -0.05 -14.32 1.43
C GLU A 13 0.87 -15.07 0.46
N ASP A 14 0.85 -16.40 0.49
CA ASP A 14 1.67 -17.25 -0.39
C ASP A 14 1.39 -16.96 -1.88
N ILE A 15 0.11 -16.74 -2.23
CA ILE A 15 -0.29 -16.37 -3.59
C ILE A 15 0.25 -14.97 -3.96
N TRP A 16 0.15 -14.00 -3.05
CA TRP A 16 0.69 -12.66 -3.29
C TRP A 16 2.21 -12.67 -3.50
N ASP A 17 2.93 -13.47 -2.72
CA ASP A 17 4.38 -13.63 -2.86
C ASP A 17 4.76 -14.29 -4.20
N SER A 18 4.01 -15.31 -4.64
CA SER A 18 4.20 -15.92 -5.97
C SER A 18 4.00 -14.90 -7.09
N ILE A 19 2.92 -14.12 -7.03
CA ILE A 19 2.64 -13.08 -8.03
C ILE A 19 3.74 -12.02 -8.04
N ALA A 20 4.22 -11.59 -6.87
CA ALA A 20 5.30 -10.63 -6.76
C ALA A 20 6.62 -11.17 -7.33
N ALA A 21 6.91 -12.47 -7.13
CA ALA A 21 8.09 -13.13 -7.69
C ALA A 21 8.00 -13.33 -9.21
N GLU A 22 6.80 -13.58 -9.74
CA GLU A 22 6.54 -13.73 -11.18
C GLU A 22 6.47 -12.39 -11.92
N ALA A 23 6.09 -11.31 -11.22
CA ALA A 23 6.07 -9.96 -11.76
C ALA A 23 7.52 -9.51 -12.06
N SER A 24 7.98 -9.84 -13.26
CA SER A 24 9.33 -9.55 -13.76
C SER A 24 9.61 -8.05 -13.94
N GLU A 25 8.61 -7.18 -13.78
CA GLU A 25 8.75 -5.75 -13.93
C GLU A 25 8.90 -5.10 -12.55
N THR A 26 10.14 -5.03 -12.07
CA THR A 26 10.47 -4.05 -11.03
C THR A 26 10.12 -2.67 -11.57
N ILE A 27 9.05 -2.06 -11.04
CA ILE A 27 8.70 -0.68 -11.37
C ILE A 27 9.77 0.22 -10.76
N GLU A 28 10.81 0.53 -11.54
CA GLU A 28 11.82 1.48 -11.11
C GLU A 28 11.26 2.89 -11.11
N LEU A 29 11.34 3.53 -9.95
CA LEU A 29 11.04 4.95 -9.86
C LEU A 29 12.13 5.74 -10.60
N SER A 30 11.71 6.64 -11.48
CA SER A 30 12.58 7.66 -12.05
C SER A 30 13.21 8.52 -10.94
N GLN A 31 14.35 9.16 -11.23
CA GLN A 31 15.00 10.05 -10.27
C GLN A 31 14.06 11.16 -9.79
N ALA A 32 13.28 11.75 -10.70
CA ALA A 32 12.29 12.78 -10.38
C ALA A 32 11.22 12.29 -9.40
N GLN A 33 10.76 11.04 -9.54
CA GLN A 33 9.80 10.45 -8.60
C GLN A 33 10.43 10.22 -7.21
N LYS A 34 11.69 9.75 -7.16
CA LYS A 34 12.43 9.59 -5.90
C LYS A 34 12.62 10.92 -5.18
N ASP A 35 13.02 11.95 -5.92
CA ASP A 35 13.23 13.29 -5.40
C ASP A 35 11.92 13.89 -4.84
N GLU A 36 10.80 13.70 -5.55
CA GLU A 36 9.49 14.14 -5.09
C GLU A 36 9.05 13.41 -3.81
N LEU A 37 9.30 12.11 -3.70
CA LEU A 37 9.02 11.36 -2.46
C LEU A 37 9.85 11.90 -1.30
N HIS A 38 11.15 12.14 -1.49
CA HIS A 38 12.02 12.72 -0.46
C HIS A 38 11.54 14.11 -0.01
N ARG A 39 11.16 14.97 -0.96
CA ARG A 39 10.62 16.31 -0.67
C ARG A 39 9.36 16.22 0.20
N ARG A 40 8.38 15.40 -0.21
CA ARG A 40 7.11 15.24 0.53
C ARG A 40 7.30 14.63 1.92
N VAL A 41 8.23 13.69 2.08
CA VAL A 41 8.55 13.11 3.39
C VAL A 41 9.20 14.14 4.31
N ALA A 42 10.12 14.97 3.79
CA ALA A 42 10.74 16.03 4.57
C ALA A 42 9.71 17.09 5.01
N GLU A 43 8.81 17.50 4.12
CA GLU A 43 7.72 18.43 4.43
C GLU A 43 6.78 17.86 5.49
N HIS A 44 6.37 16.60 5.37
CA HIS A 44 5.51 15.96 6.35
C HIS A 44 6.18 15.83 7.73
N ARG A 45 7.50 15.59 7.79
CA ARG A 45 8.24 15.57 9.06
C ARG A 45 8.31 16.94 9.71
N ALA A 46 8.42 18.00 8.92
CA ALA A 46 8.43 19.38 9.41
C ALA A 46 7.03 19.84 9.84
N ASP A 47 6.00 19.44 9.09
CA ASP A 47 4.60 19.72 9.36
C ASP A 47 3.72 18.48 9.10
N PRO A 48 3.40 17.70 10.15
CA PRO A 48 2.57 16.51 10.02
C PRO A 48 1.15 16.79 9.54
N SER A 49 0.66 18.03 9.66
CA SER A 49 -0.70 18.41 9.23
C SER A 49 -0.89 18.37 7.72
N THR A 50 0.21 18.30 6.96
CA THR A 50 0.20 18.13 5.49
C THR A 50 -0.31 16.77 5.03
N ALA A 51 -0.37 15.76 5.91
CA ALA A 51 -0.93 14.45 5.57
C ALA A 51 -2.45 14.42 5.73
N VAL A 52 -3.11 13.63 4.87
CA VAL A 52 -4.52 13.29 5.04
C VAL A 52 -4.62 12.12 6.03
N PRO A 53 -5.39 12.25 7.13
CA PRO A 53 -5.60 11.15 8.07
C PRO A 53 -6.19 9.91 7.39
N TRP A 54 -5.74 8.73 7.83
CA TRP A 54 -6.18 7.46 7.26
C TRP A 54 -7.69 7.28 7.32
N GLU A 55 -8.33 7.75 8.39
CA GLU A 55 -9.78 7.69 8.59
C GLU A 55 -10.52 8.42 7.47
N GLN A 56 -10.00 9.57 7.03
CA GLN A 56 -10.57 10.34 5.93
C GLN A 56 -10.36 9.62 4.59
N VAL A 57 -9.17 9.06 4.35
CA VAL A 57 -8.88 8.29 3.12
C VAL A 57 -9.80 7.06 3.05
N ARG A 58 -9.88 6.29 4.14
CA ARG A 58 -10.73 5.12 4.28
C ARG A 58 -12.20 5.46 4.06
N SER A 59 -12.68 6.54 4.67
CA SER A 59 -14.06 7.00 4.49
C SER A 59 -14.36 7.27 3.02
N ARG A 60 -13.46 7.95 2.29
CA ARG A 60 -13.65 8.23 0.85
C ARG A 60 -13.61 6.98 -0.03
N LEU A 61 -12.74 6.02 0.26
CA LEU A 61 -12.59 4.81 -0.55
C LEU A 61 -13.71 3.79 -0.35
N PHE A 62 -14.34 3.78 0.82
CA PHE A 62 -15.31 2.73 1.21
C PHE A 62 -16.71 3.25 1.52
N SER A 63 -16.98 4.55 1.33
CA SER A 63 -18.30 5.18 1.55
C SER A 63 -19.44 4.64 0.66
N GLY A 64 -19.13 3.92 -0.41
CA GLY A 64 -20.11 3.28 -1.31
C GLY A 64 -20.33 1.78 -1.09
N LYS A 65 -19.69 1.15 -0.10
CA LYS A 65 -19.93 -0.27 0.23
C LYS A 65 -20.96 -0.37 1.37
N SER A 66 -22.24 -0.36 1.00
CA SER A 66 -23.35 -0.92 1.82
C SER A 66 -23.89 -2.17 1.13
#